data_AF-A0A1B0AWV8-F1
#
_entry.id   AF-A0A1B0AWV8-F1
#
_cell.length_a   1.000
_cell.length_b   1.000
_cell.length_c   1.000
_cell.angle_alpha   90.00
_cell.angle_beta   90.00
_cell.angle_gamma   90.00
#
_symmetry.space_group_name_H-M   'P 1'
#
loop_
_entity.id
_entity.type
_entity.pdbx_description
1 polymer ?
#
loop_
_entity_poly.entity_id
_entity_poly.type
_entity_poly.pdbx_seq_one_letter_code
_entity_poly.pdbx_strand_id
1 'polypeptide(L)'
;MGVKGLTGYIARHAELYLTPYELHDCSLVIDGDNLACNLYKDASGPYSAFGGNYDDFYRTVVNFFTVLDECNIRPYVLMDGGYEPRKLRTVRARLRRKIQLIKRINPCGSYPIFPKMMNEVFVDAIRDCGVPIMRCLFEADDELAALARKLNCPVLSYDSDFYIYNVRYIPLITLTVKARTKLRKESASGRNLRKNEAKKLEKLVKGNRVIRGITISNQETSHRWVTYKYLDCCLYRVEKLITRSSLSKEKIPLFAALLGNDFISRKPFQNFFAYGLGKIGGSRKTNQHQRRIRRILEWLKHESLESALEKIMNHLPKAS
;
A
#
# COMPACT_ATOMS: atom_id res chain seq x y z
N MET A 1 1.78 9.57 -5.16
CA MET A 1 1.06 10.65 -5.86
C MET A 1 -0.18 10.91 -5.03
N GLY A 2 -1.34 11.22 -5.60
CA GLY A 2 -2.60 11.19 -4.86
C GLY A 2 -2.90 12.36 -3.92
N VAL A 3 -3.57 12.07 -2.80
CA VAL A 3 -4.01 13.03 -1.77
C VAL A 3 -2.87 13.85 -1.15
N LYS A 4 -2.89 15.17 -1.40
CA LYS A 4 -1.79 16.08 -1.03
C LYS A 4 -1.53 16.19 0.47
N GLY A 5 -0.35 15.73 0.88
CA GLY A 5 0.18 15.88 2.23
C GLY A 5 -0.27 14.79 3.21
N LEU A 6 -1.08 13.83 2.75
CA LEU A 6 -1.62 12.76 3.58
C LEU A 6 -0.52 11.79 4.03
N THR A 7 0.37 11.34 3.15
CA THR A 7 1.53 10.49 3.52
C THR A 7 2.34 11.12 4.66
N GLY A 8 2.70 12.39 4.52
CA GLY A 8 3.48 13.10 5.55
C GLY A 8 2.69 13.44 6.82
N TYR A 9 1.36 13.33 6.80
CA TYR A 9 0.51 13.43 7.99
C TYR A 9 0.47 12.09 8.71
N ILE A 10 0.21 10.99 8.01
CA ILE A 10 0.19 9.65 8.59
C ILE A 10 1.56 9.29 9.16
N ALA A 11 2.65 9.53 8.42
CA ALA A 11 4.02 9.24 8.87
C ALA A 11 4.42 9.99 10.15
N ARG A 12 3.89 11.20 10.36
CA ARG A 12 4.16 12.00 11.58
C ARG A 12 3.39 11.55 12.81
N HIS A 13 2.37 10.73 12.62
CA HIS A 13 1.54 10.17 13.68
C HIS A 13 1.45 8.66 13.49
N ALA A 14 2.57 8.04 13.11
CA ALA A 14 2.65 6.65 12.70
C ALA A 14 2.12 5.73 13.81
N GLU A 15 2.44 6.03 15.06
CA GLU A 15 1.98 5.33 16.26
C GLU A 15 0.44 5.30 16.40
N LEU A 16 -0.28 6.25 15.79
CA LEU A 16 -1.73 6.31 15.85
C LEU A 16 -2.41 5.57 14.70
N TYR A 17 -1.79 5.56 13.53
CA TYR A 17 -2.41 5.14 12.27
C TYR A 17 -1.84 3.84 11.70
N LEU A 18 -0.59 3.51 12.02
CA LEU A 18 0.12 2.34 11.50
C LEU A 18 0.27 1.28 12.57
N THR A 19 0.11 0.02 12.19
CA THR A 19 0.32 -1.13 13.08
C THR A 19 1.49 -1.96 12.56
N PRO A 20 2.48 -2.32 13.41
CA PRO A 20 3.53 -3.26 13.03
C PRO A 20 2.93 -4.56 12.48
N TYR A 21 3.53 -5.08 11.42
CA TYR A 21 3.03 -6.25 10.70
C TYR A 21 4.17 -7.10 10.16
N GLU A 22 4.14 -8.39 10.50
CA GLU A 22 5.04 -9.40 9.96
C GLU A 22 4.42 -9.93 8.65
N LEU A 23 5.00 -9.56 7.51
CA LEU A 23 4.52 -9.98 6.19
C LEU A 23 5.18 -11.32 5.81
N HIS A 24 4.38 -12.38 5.72
CA HIS A 24 4.77 -13.72 5.31
C HIS A 24 3.54 -14.56 4.94
N ASP A 25 3.73 -15.71 4.28
CA ASP A 25 2.68 -16.72 4.01
C ASP A 25 1.37 -16.15 3.43
N CYS A 26 1.46 -15.20 2.51
CA CYS A 26 0.26 -14.53 1.99
C CYS A 26 0.43 -14.09 0.53
N SER A 27 -0.70 -13.80 -0.12
CA SER A 27 -0.65 -13.04 -1.37
C SER A 27 -0.32 -11.58 -1.08
N LEU A 28 0.24 -10.87 -2.06
CA LEU A 28 0.54 -9.44 -1.98
C LEU A 28 0.22 -8.78 -3.32
N VAL A 29 -0.60 -7.74 -3.32
CA VAL A 29 -0.88 -6.95 -4.52
C VAL A 29 0.03 -5.74 -4.54
N ILE A 30 0.70 -5.46 -5.66
CA ILE A 30 1.79 -4.49 -5.74
C ILE A 30 1.51 -3.49 -6.86
N ASP A 31 1.57 -2.20 -6.51
CA ASP A 31 1.63 -1.09 -7.45
C ASP A 31 3.01 -1.06 -8.14
N GLY A 32 3.03 -1.49 -9.40
CA GLY A 32 4.24 -1.75 -10.17
C GLY A 32 5.01 -0.49 -10.54
N ASP A 33 4.35 0.55 -11.07
CA ASP A 33 5.02 1.80 -11.44
C ASP A 33 5.63 2.50 -10.21
N ASN A 34 4.93 2.42 -9.08
CA ASN A 34 5.44 2.95 -7.82
C ASN A 34 6.65 2.16 -7.30
N LEU A 35 6.56 0.82 -7.30
CA LEU A 35 7.66 -0.04 -6.89
C LEU A 35 8.88 0.17 -7.78
N ALA A 36 8.71 0.15 -9.11
CA ALA A 36 9.77 0.37 -10.09
C ALA A 36 10.52 1.69 -9.83
N CYS A 37 9.77 2.78 -9.64
CA CYS A 37 10.37 4.08 -9.35
C CYS A 37 11.17 4.10 -8.05
N ASN A 38 10.78 3.34 -7.02
CA ASN A 38 11.49 3.34 -5.74
C ASN A 38 12.71 2.43 -5.77
N LEU A 39 12.59 1.21 -6.30
CA LEU A 39 13.72 0.32 -6.51
C LEU A 39 14.79 0.95 -7.42
N TYR A 40 14.37 1.74 -8.42
CA TYR A 40 15.32 2.44 -9.28
C TYR A 40 16.12 3.51 -8.52
N LYS A 41 15.47 4.25 -7.60
CA LYS A 41 16.17 5.23 -6.76
C LYS A 41 17.17 4.55 -5.84
N ASP A 42 16.79 3.42 -5.26
CA ASP A 42 17.63 2.66 -4.35
C ASP A 42 18.84 2.09 -5.10
N ALA A 43 18.63 1.52 -6.29
CA ALA A 43 19.71 0.99 -7.14
C ALA A 43 20.65 2.09 -7.67
N SER A 44 20.11 3.23 -8.10
CA SER A 44 20.90 4.30 -8.72
C SER A 44 21.60 5.21 -7.72
N GLY A 45 21.11 5.26 -6.48
CA GLY A 45 21.59 6.18 -5.45
C GLY A 45 21.64 7.64 -5.94
N PRO A 46 22.74 8.38 -5.71
CA PRO A 46 22.88 9.77 -6.16
C PRO A 46 23.10 9.90 -7.68
N TYR A 47 23.36 8.80 -8.40
CA TYR A 47 23.85 8.82 -9.78
C TYR A 47 22.74 8.68 -10.84
N SER A 48 21.46 8.79 -10.44
CA SER A 48 20.32 8.67 -11.36
C SER A 48 20.37 9.62 -12.57
N ALA A 49 21.11 10.73 -12.45
CA ALA A 49 21.32 11.70 -13.52
C ALA A 49 22.07 11.14 -14.73
N PHE A 50 22.96 10.16 -14.53
CA PHE A 50 23.67 9.49 -15.62
C PHE A 50 22.78 8.45 -16.32
N GLY A 51 21.79 7.92 -15.61
CA GLY A 51 20.88 6.90 -16.12
C GLY A 51 21.59 5.61 -16.55
N GLY A 52 20.90 4.78 -17.30
CA GLY A 52 21.51 3.72 -18.11
C GLY A 52 22.04 2.47 -17.39
N ASN A 53 22.21 2.48 -16.06
CA ASN A 53 22.62 1.30 -15.31
C ASN A 53 21.43 0.34 -15.08
N TYR A 54 21.01 -0.29 -16.17
CA TYR A 54 19.87 -1.21 -16.19
C TYR A 54 20.20 -2.54 -15.54
N ASP A 55 21.45 -2.99 -15.57
CA ASP A 55 21.87 -4.27 -14.98
C ASP A 55 21.74 -4.26 -13.46
N ASP A 56 22.20 -3.19 -12.79
CA ASP A 56 22.06 -3.07 -11.33
C ASP A 56 20.61 -2.89 -10.91
N PHE A 57 19.82 -2.15 -11.71
CA PHE A 57 18.39 -2.03 -11.48
C PHE A 57 17.69 -3.38 -11.63
N TYR A 58 17.97 -4.13 -12.70
CA TYR A 58 17.44 -5.48 -12.94
C TYR A 58 17.74 -6.40 -11.75
N ARG A 59 19.01 -6.47 -11.31
CA ARG A 59 19.43 -7.25 -10.14
C ARG A 59 18.69 -6.86 -8.87
N THR A 60 18.46 -5.56 -8.66
CA THR A 60 17.72 -5.03 -7.52
C THR A 60 16.26 -5.51 -7.54
N VAL A 61 15.61 -5.50 -8.71
CA VAL A 61 14.24 -5.98 -8.88
C VAL A 61 14.15 -7.48 -8.64
N VAL A 62 15.03 -8.28 -9.25
CA VAL A 62 15.09 -9.73 -9.02
C VAL A 62 15.26 -10.04 -7.53
N ASN A 63 16.23 -9.40 -6.87
CA ASN A 63 16.49 -9.59 -5.45
C ASN A 63 15.26 -9.26 -4.58
N PHE A 64 14.52 -8.20 -4.90
CA PHE A 64 13.29 -7.87 -4.17
C PHE A 64 12.27 -9.01 -4.22
N PHE A 65 12.04 -9.60 -5.39
CA PHE A 65 11.08 -10.71 -5.54
C PHE A 65 11.60 -12.03 -4.96
N THR A 66 12.91 -12.29 -5.02
CA THR A 66 13.53 -13.43 -4.31
C THR A 66 13.28 -13.34 -2.80
N VAL A 67 13.44 -12.16 -2.22
CA VAL A 67 13.20 -11.94 -0.78
C VAL A 67 11.72 -12.14 -0.40
N LEU A 68 10.78 -11.80 -1.29
CA LEU A 68 9.36 -12.12 -1.10
C LEU A 68 9.10 -13.63 -1.10
N ASP A 69 9.70 -14.35 -2.05
CA ASP A 69 9.58 -15.80 -2.18
C ASP A 69 10.14 -16.53 -0.95
N GLU A 70 11.28 -16.08 -0.43
CA GLU A 70 11.86 -16.60 0.82
C GLU A 70 10.90 -16.52 2.02
N CYS A 71 9.98 -15.55 2.01
CA CYS A 71 8.98 -15.33 3.05
C CYS A 71 7.61 -15.98 2.70
N ASN A 72 7.57 -16.82 1.67
CA ASN A 72 6.36 -17.46 1.13
C ASN A 72 5.27 -16.44 0.77
N ILE A 73 5.67 -15.30 0.20
CA ILE A 73 4.76 -14.25 -0.26
C ILE A 73 4.54 -14.43 -1.75
N ARG A 74 3.27 -14.51 -2.17
CA ARG A 74 2.89 -14.59 -3.59
C ARG A 74 2.52 -13.21 -4.15
N PRO A 75 3.40 -12.54 -4.91
CA PRO A 75 3.12 -11.22 -5.46
C PRO A 75 2.20 -11.26 -6.70
N TYR A 76 1.43 -10.19 -6.88
CA TYR A 76 0.68 -9.85 -8.09
C TYR A 76 0.95 -8.39 -8.41
N VAL A 77 1.60 -8.11 -9.55
CA VAL A 77 2.03 -6.76 -9.92
C VAL A 77 1.07 -6.17 -10.95
N LEU A 78 0.55 -4.98 -10.68
CA LEU A 78 -0.26 -4.23 -11.64
C LEU A 78 0.49 -2.96 -12.05
N MET A 79 0.55 -2.71 -13.34
CA MET A 79 1.15 -1.52 -13.95
C MET A 79 0.04 -0.58 -14.46
N ASP A 80 0.29 0.71 -14.38
CA ASP A 80 -0.54 1.73 -15.02
C ASP A 80 -0.50 1.57 -16.55
N GLY A 81 -1.62 1.91 -17.18
CA GLY A 81 -1.78 2.02 -18.62
C GLY A 81 -1.87 3.47 -19.08
N GLY A 82 -2.97 3.79 -19.75
CA GLY A 82 -3.26 5.13 -20.24
C GLY A 82 -3.64 6.13 -19.14
N TYR A 83 -3.83 7.39 -19.53
CA TYR A 83 -4.33 8.43 -18.64
C TYR A 83 -5.74 8.83 -19.01
N GLU A 84 -6.61 8.98 -18.01
CA GLU A 84 -7.90 9.62 -18.22
C GLU A 84 -7.77 11.09 -18.66
N PRO A 85 -8.69 11.60 -19.50
CA PRO A 85 -8.69 12.99 -19.95
C PRO A 85 -8.59 14.00 -18.79
N ARG A 86 -9.24 13.72 -17.66
CA ARG A 86 -9.24 14.57 -16.46
C ARG A 86 -7.85 14.72 -15.84
N LYS A 87 -6.99 13.69 -15.92
CA LYS A 87 -5.62 13.73 -15.35
C LYS A 87 -4.59 14.31 -16.31
N LEU A 88 -4.89 14.44 -17.62
CA LEU A 88 -3.96 14.98 -18.62
C LEU A 88 -3.36 16.33 -18.23
N ARG A 89 -4.12 17.19 -17.56
CA ARG A 89 -3.62 18.48 -17.05
C ARG A 89 -2.47 18.28 -16.04
N THR A 90 -2.65 17.35 -15.11
CA THR A 90 -1.66 17.00 -14.08
C THR A 90 -0.44 16.32 -14.70
N VAL A 91 -0.65 15.40 -15.65
CA VAL A 91 0.42 14.74 -16.42
C VAL A 91 1.26 15.78 -17.17
N ARG A 92 0.63 16.67 -17.94
CA ARG A 92 1.30 17.77 -18.65
C ARG A 92 2.12 18.66 -17.72
N ALA A 93 1.58 19.01 -16.56
CA ALA A 93 2.30 19.80 -15.56
C ALA A 93 3.50 19.04 -14.98
N ARG A 94 3.41 17.72 -14.77
CA ARG A 94 4.53 16.89 -14.33
C ARG A 94 5.60 16.76 -15.40
N LEU A 95 5.23 16.52 -16.66
CA LEU A 95 6.18 16.43 -17.78
C LEU A 95 6.94 17.75 -17.98
N ARG A 96 6.25 18.90 -17.93
CA ARG A 96 6.89 20.21 -17.99
C ARG A 96 7.88 20.42 -16.84
N ARG A 97 7.53 20.00 -15.61
CA ARG A 97 8.46 20.04 -14.47
C ARG A 97 9.67 19.14 -14.67
N LYS A 98 9.49 17.93 -15.23
CA LYS A 98 10.62 17.04 -15.59
C LYS A 98 11.57 17.72 -16.58
N ILE A 99 11.04 18.35 -17.64
CA ILE A 99 11.85 19.10 -18.61
C ILE A 99 12.63 20.23 -17.93
N GLN A 100 11.98 21.01 -17.07
CA GLN A 100 12.64 22.09 -16.33
C GLN A 100 13.74 21.58 -15.39
N LEU A 101 13.53 20.43 -14.75
CA LEU A 101 14.50 19.78 -13.88
C LEU A 101 15.74 19.31 -14.68
N ILE A 102 15.52 18.64 -15.81
CA ILE A 102 16.60 18.14 -16.68
C ILE A 102 17.48 19.30 -17.18
N LYS A 103 16.89 20.45 -17.52
CA LYS A 103 17.66 21.65 -17.93
C LYS A 103 18.63 22.18 -16.86
N ARG A 104 18.45 21.80 -15.60
CA ARG A 104 19.24 22.27 -14.45
C ARG A 104 19.85 21.10 -13.67
N ILE A 105 20.01 19.96 -14.35
CA ILE A 105 20.48 18.73 -13.73
C ILE A 105 21.89 18.94 -13.17
N ASN A 106 22.08 18.53 -11.92
CA ASN A 106 23.40 18.37 -11.33
C ASN A 106 23.61 16.86 -11.16
N PRO A 107 24.61 16.24 -11.82
CA PRO A 107 24.86 14.81 -11.71
C PRO A 107 25.19 14.33 -10.30
N CYS A 108 25.68 15.22 -9.44
CA CYS A 108 25.94 14.96 -8.02
C CYS A 108 24.75 15.39 -7.12
N GLY A 109 23.65 15.85 -7.71
CA GLY A 109 22.45 16.28 -6.99
C GLY A 109 21.49 15.13 -6.70
N SER A 110 20.71 15.25 -5.62
CA SER A 110 19.82 14.18 -5.15
C SER A 110 18.48 14.07 -5.90
N TYR A 111 18.32 14.71 -7.07
CA TYR A 111 17.04 14.67 -7.79
C TYR A 111 16.94 13.42 -8.65
N PRO A 112 15.99 12.51 -8.38
CA PRO A 112 15.89 11.27 -9.13
C PRO A 112 15.39 11.54 -10.55
N ILE A 113 16.14 11.04 -11.53
CA ILE A 113 15.76 11.04 -12.94
C ILE A 113 15.55 9.60 -13.37
N PHE A 114 14.39 9.34 -13.96
CA PHE A 114 13.99 8.01 -14.40
C PHE A 114 14.29 7.86 -15.89
N PRO A 115 15.14 6.90 -16.28
CA PRO A 115 15.50 6.68 -17.66
C PRO A 115 14.34 6.01 -18.42
N LYS A 116 14.35 6.15 -19.75
CA LYS A 116 13.23 5.71 -20.61
C LYS A 116 12.91 4.22 -20.47
N MET A 117 13.93 3.35 -20.41
CA MET A 117 13.74 1.89 -20.35
C MET A 117 13.48 1.34 -18.94
N MET A 118 13.37 2.18 -17.90
CA MET A 118 13.16 1.71 -16.52
C MET A 118 11.96 0.75 -16.42
N ASN A 119 10.82 1.09 -17.02
CA ASN A 119 9.64 0.25 -16.94
C ASN A 119 9.80 -1.07 -17.73
N GLU A 120 10.52 -1.07 -18.85
CA GLU A 120 10.75 -2.29 -19.63
C GLU A 120 11.66 -3.26 -18.86
N VAL A 121 12.78 -2.75 -18.32
CA VAL A 121 13.71 -3.55 -17.50
C VAL A 121 13.03 -4.11 -16.25
N PHE A 122 12.14 -3.32 -15.62
CA PHE A 122 11.35 -3.78 -14.48
C PHE A 122 10.41 -4.93 -14.86
N VAL A 123 9.71 -4.81 -16.00
CA VAL A 123 8.81 -5.85 -16.49
C VAL A 123 9.57 -7.13 -16.84
N ASP A 124 10.72 -7.01 -17.50
CA ASP A 124 11.55 -8.17 -17.87
C ASP A 124 12.05 -8.90 -16.61
N ALA A 125 12.57 -8.18 -15.62
CA ALA A 125 12.98 -8.77 -14.34
C ALA A 125 11.86 -9.52 -13.62
N ILE A 126 10.64 -8.95 -13.60
CA ILE A 126 9.47 -9.59 -12.99
C ILE A 126 9.07 -10.88 -13.71
N ARG A 127 9.10 -10.86 -15.05
CA ARG A 127 8.78 -12.03 -15.87
C ARG A 127 9.78 -13.16 -15.62
N ASP A 128 11.06 -12.83 -15.53
CA ASP A 128 12.12 -13.80 -15.26
C ASP A 128 12.04 -14.38 -13.84
N CYS A 129 11.49 -13.62 -12.89
CA CYS A 129 11.11 -14.14 -11.57
C CYS A 129 9.83 -15.01 -11.57
N GLY A 130 9.15 -15.17 -12.71
CA GLY A 130 7.88 -15.93 -12.79
C GLY A 130 6.71 -15.25 -12.07
N VAL A 131 6.80 -13.94 -11.79
CA VAL A 131 5.78 -13.21 -11.05
C VAL A 131 4.66 -12.75 -11.98
N PRO A 132 3.37 -13.00 -11.64
CA PRO A 132 2.25 -12.51 -12.43
C PRO A 132 2.23 -10.99 -12.51
N ILE A 133 2.19 -10.47 -13.74
CA ILE A 133 2.11 -9.04 -14.04
C ILE A 133 0.97 -8.75 -15.01
N MET A 134 0.25 -7.65 -14.76
CA MET A 134 -0.81 -7.14 -15.61
C MET A 134 -0.62 -5.64 -15.84
N ARG A 135 -0.91 -5.16 -17.05
CA ARG A 135 -1.01 -3.72 -17.35
C ARG A 135 -2.47 -3.34 -17.47
N CYS A 136 -2.90 -2.35 -16.70
CA CYS A 136 -4.26 -1.84 -16.70
C CYS A 136 -4.56 -1.02 -17.97
N LEU A 137 -5.85 -0.76 -18.25
CA LEU A 137 -6.24 0.13 -19.34
C LEU A 137 -5.89 1.59 -19.03
N PHE A 138 -6.13 1.99 -17.78
CA PHE A 138 -5.81 3.31 -17.25
C PHE A 138 -4.96 3.17 -15.98
N GLU A 139 -5.19 4.00 -14.96
CA GLU A 139 -4.55 3.84 -13.64
C GLU A 139 -4.93 2.53 -12.98
N ALA A 140 -3.99 1.96 -12.23
CA ALA A 140 -4.18 0.66 -11.59
C ALA A 140 -4.82 0.76 -10.20
N ASP A 141 -5.07 1.95 -9.64
CA ASP A 141 -5.47 2.14 -8.24
C ASP A 141 -6.74 1.34 -7.86
N ASP A 142 -7.76 1.39 -8.72
CA ASP A 142 -9.04 0.71 -8.50
C ASP A 142 -8.91 -0.81 -8.64
N GLU A 143 -8.18 -1.29 -9.66
CA GLU A 143 -7.91 -2.70 -9.92
C GLU A 143 -7.04 -3.32 -8.83
N LEU A 144 -6.00 -2.60 -8.38
CA LEU A 144 -5.16 -2.97 -7.23
C LEU A 144 -6.05 -3.17 -6.00
N ALA A 145 -6.93 -2.21 -5.72
CA ALA A 145 -7.80 -2.29 -4.57
C ALA A 145 -8.85 -3.40 -4.69
N ALA A 146 -9.41 -3.61 -5.88
CA ALA A 146 -10.37 -4.68 -6.14
C ALA A 146 -9.73 -6.07 -5.99
N LEU A 147 -8.55 -6.27 -6.58
CA LEU A 147 -7.81 -7.53 -6.52
C LEU A 147 -7.39 -7.84 -5.08
N ALA A 148 -6.87 -6.85 -4.35
CA ALA A 148 -6.45 -7.04 -2.97
C ALA A 148 -7.61 -7.42 -2.04
N ARG A 149 -8.80 -6.82 -2.24
CA ARG A 149 -10.02 -7.24 -1.52
C ARG A 149 -10.43 -8.65 -1.89
N LYS A 150 -10.40 -9.00 -3.18
CA LYS A 150 -10.81 -10.33 -3.68
C LYS A 150 -9.90 -11.44 -3.14
N LEU A 151 -8.59 -11.22 -3.15
CA LEU A 151 -7.59 -12.15 -2.64
C LEU A 151 -7.45 -12.11 -1.11
N ASN A 152 -8.12 -11.14 -0.45
CA ASN A 152 -7.92 -10.84 0.96
C ASN A 152 -6.42 -10.77 1.28
N CYS A 153 -5.74 -9.79 0.69
CA CYS A 153 -4.32 -9.51 0.92
C CYS A 153 -4.04 -8.00 1.02
N PRO A 154 -2.84 -7.61 1.49
CA PRO A 154 -2.42 -6.22 1.47
C PRO A 154 -2.04 -5.73 0.07
N VAL A 155 -2.19 -4.41 -0.14
CA VAL A 155 -1.61 -3.63 -1.24
C VAL A 155 -0.30 -3.02 -0.78
N LEU A 156 0.76 -3.18 -1.55
CA LEU A 156 2.03 -2.48 -1.39
C LEU A 156 2.13 -1.34 -2.40
N SER A 157 2.22 -0.11 -1.92
CA SER A 157 2.41 1.09 -2.75
C SER A 157 3.01 2.21 -1.91
N TYR A 158 3.48 3.29 -2.54
CA TYR A 158 3.79 4.57 -1.91
C TYR A 158 2.74 5.65 -2.26
N ASP A 159 1.64 5.29 -2.93
CA ASP A 159 0.56 6.23 -3.21
C ASP A 159 -0.25 6.57 -1.95
N SER A 160 -0.57 7.84 -1.80
CA SER A 160 -1.37 8.33 -0.69
C SER A 160 -2.86 8.12 -0.89
N ASP A 161 -3.30 7.82 -2.12
CA ASP A 161 -4.69 7.45 -2.38
C ASP A 161 -5.06 6.18 -1.62
N PHE A 162 -4.16 5.20 -1.46
CA PHE A 162 -4.47 4.00 -0.66
C PHE A 162 -4.76 4.24 0.84
N TYR A 163 -4.48 5.44 1.39
CA TYR A 163 -4.95 5.82 2.73
C TYR A 163 -6.46 6.11 2.80
N ILE A 164 -7.11 6.37 1.66
CA ILE A 164 -8.56 6.58 1.59
C ILE A 164 -9.31 5.36 1.04
N TYR A 165 -8.61 4.42 0.41
CA TYR A 165 -9.20 3.17 -0.05
C TYR A 165 -9.50 2.22 1.10
N ASN A 166 -10.57 1.46 0.95
CA ASN A 166 -10.94 0.40 1.89
C ASN A 166 -10.14 -0.90 1.62
N VAL A 167 -8.83 -0.84 1.86
CA VAL A 167 -7.90 -1.96 1.68
C VAL A 167 -6.93 -2.08 2.85
N ARG A 168 -6.29 -3.23 2.97
CA ARG A 168 -5.08 -3.38 3.77
C ARG A 168 -3.94 -2.73 3.00
N TYR A 169 -3.38 -1.65 3.52
CA TYR A 169 -2.34 -0.90 2.81
C TYR A 169 -1.01 -1.01 3.56
N ILE A 170 0.05 -1.39 2.85
CA ILE A 170 1.43 -1.35 3.33
C ILE A 170 2.11 -0.18 2.60
N PRO A 171 2.39 0.94 3.29
CA PRO A 171 3.18 2.01 2.71
C PRO A 171 4.59 1.49 2.46
N LEU A 172 5.05 1.54 1.21
CA LEU A 172 6.30 0.92 0.75
C LEU A 172 7.52 1.30 1.61
N ILE A 173 7.58 2.55 2.06
CA ILE A 173 8.69 3.05 2.90
C ILE A 173 8.80 2.41 4.28
N THR A 174 7.78 1.66 4.70
CA THR A 174 7.78 0.93 5.97
C THR A 174 8.26 -0.50 5.79
N LEU A 175 8.29 -1.02 4.56
CA LEU A 175 8.72 -2.38 4.27
C LEU A 175 10.26 -2.45 4.36
N THR A 176 10.75 -3.33 5.23
CA THR A 176 12.18 -3.63 5.32
C THR A 176 12.47 -4.82 4.42
N VAL A 177 13.23 -4.60 3.34
CA VAL A 177 13.64 -5.64 2.38
C VAL A 177 14.83 -6.45 2.92
N LYS A 178 14.65 -7.00 4.12
CA LYS A 178 15.58 -7.94 4.76
C LYS A 178 14.74 -8.99 5.49
N ALA A 179 14.77 -10.21 4.97
CA ALA A 179 14.08 -11.34 5.58
C ALA A 179 14.61 -11.57 7.01
N ARG A 180 13.68 -11.70 7.95
CA ARG A 180 13.94 -12.06 9.35
C ARG A 180 13.35 -13.43 9.62
N THR A 181 13.95 -14.17 10.54
CA THR A 181 13.51 -15.52 10.90
C THR A 181 12.98 -15.51 12.32
N LYS A 182 11.84 -16.16 12.55
CA LYS A 182 11.26 -16.34 13.88
C LYS A 182 10.79 -17.78 14.08
N LEU A 183 10.80 -18.20 15.35
CA LEU A 183 10.35 -19.52 15.76
C LEU A 183 8.87 -19.46 16.13
N ARG A 184 8.08 -20.37 15.59
CA ARG A 184 6.67 -20.57 15.95
C ARG A 184 6.50 -21.95 16.57
N LYS A 185 5.78 -22.03 17.69
CA LYS A 185 5.30 -23.33 18.20
C LYS A 185 4.28 -23.88 17.20
N GLU A 186 4.42 -25.13 16.76
CA GLU A 186 3.31 -25.79 16.07
C GLU A 186 2.07 -25.72 16.96
N SER A 187 1.06 -25.00 16.49
CA SER A 187 -0.28 -25.12 17.04
C SER A 187 -0.80 -26.45 16.52
N ALA A 188 -1.23 -27.35 17.40
CA ALA A 188 -1.80 -28.64 17.04
C ALA A 188 -3.08 -28.45 16.19
N SER A 189 -2.92 -28.21 14.89
CA SER A 189 -3.98 -28.16 13.89
C SER A 189 -4.21 -29.56 13.34
N GLY A 190 -4.47 -30.50 14.24
CA GLY A 190 -5.19 -31.72 13.95
C GLY A 190 -6.48 -31.66 14.73
N ARG A 191 -7.64 -31.74 14.07
CA ARG A 191 -8.87 -32.07 14.80
C ARG A 191 -8.63 -33.43 15.45
N ASN A 192 -8.29 -33.46 16.74
CA ASN A 192 -8.30 -34.70 17.49
C ASN A 192 -9.75 -35.19 17.47
N LEU A 193 -10.01 -36.30 16.78
CA LEU A 193 -11.30 -37.00 16.87
C LEU A 193 -11.59 -37.17 18.37
N ARG A 194 -12.79 -36.76 18.81
CA ARG A 194 -13.17 -36.92 20.22
C ARG A 194 -13.01 -38.40 20.57
N LYS A 195 -12.58 -38.75 21.79
CA LYS A 195 -12.39 -40.15 22.24
C LYS A 195 -13.57 -41.07 21.86
N ASN A 196 -14.78 -40.53 21.77
CA ASN A 196 -15.99 -41.24 21.35
C ASN A 196 -16.08 -41.52 19.84
N GLU A 197 -15.57 -40.63 18.99
CA GLU A 197 -15.46 -40.83 17.54
C GLU A 197 -14.35 -41.84 17.20
N ALA A 198 -13.23 -41.79 17.93
CA ALA A 198 -12.16 -42.79 17.82
C ALA A 198 -12.65 -44.20 18.22
N LYS A 199 -13.42 -44.34 19.32
CA LYS A 199 -14.07 -45.60 19.72
C LYS A 199 -15.09 -46.10 18.69
N LYS A 200 -15.80 -45.19 18.01
CA LYS A 200 -16.76 -45.52 16.94
C LYS A 200 -16.04 -46.03 15.69
N LEU A 201 -14.93 -45.40 15.30
CA LEU A 201 -14.06 -45.89 14.24
C LEU A 201 -13.44 -47.25 14.59
N GLU A 202 -12.95 -47.44 15.81
CA GLU A 202 -12.41 -48.73 16.28
C GLU A 202 -13.45 -49.85 16.19
N LYS A 203 -14.71 -49.60 16.58
CA LYS A 203 -15.79 -50.59 16.44
C LYS A 203 -16.10 -50.91 14.98
N LEU A 204 -16.07 -49.90 14.10
CA LEU A 204 -16.27 -50.08 12.65
C LEU A 204 -15.12 -50.87 12.02
N VAL A 205 -13.87 -50.64 12.46
CA VAL A 205 -12.68 -51.36 11.99
C VAL A 205 -12.64 -52.80 12.53
N LYS A 206 -13.07 -53.05 13.77
CA LYS A 206 -13.16 -54.41 14.34
C LYS A 206 -14.25 -55.28 13.68
N GLY A 207 -15.26 -54.67 13.05
CA GLY A 207 -16.32 -55.38 12.32
C GLY A 207 -15.89 -55.93 10.96
N ASN A 208 -14.84 -55.37 10.35
CA ASN A 208 -14.33 -55.78 9.04
C ASN A 208 -12.92 -56.39 9.19
N ARG A 209 -12.86 -57.73 9.27
CA ARG A 209 -11.60 -58.47 9.18
C ARG A 209 -11.02 -58.33 7.76
N VAL A 210 -9.99 -57.51 7.55
CA VAL A 210 -8.88 -57.74 6.58
C VAL A 210 -7.67 -56.83 6.92
N ILE A 211 -6.64 -57.46 7.50
CA ILE A 211 -5.18 -57.36 7.20
C ILE A 211 -4.34 -56.12 7.61
N ARG A 212 -3.44 -56.44 8.58
CA ARG A 212 -1.99 -56.19 8.72
C ARG A 212 -1.43 -54.77 8.87
N GLY A 213 -0.78 -54.58 10.02
CA GLY A 213 0.47 -53.80 10.13
C GLY A 213 0.29 -52.38 10.65
N ILE A 214 0.03 -52.23 11.96
CA ILE A 214 0.26 -50.95 12.65
C ILE A 214 1.20 -51.22 13.81
N THR A 215 2.48 -50.93 13.58
CA THR A 215 3.45 -50.69 14.64
C THR A 215 3.00 -49.43 15.38
N ILE A 216 2.58 -49.56 16.64
CA ILE A 216 2.33 -48.41 17.51
C ILE A 216 3.69 -47.88 17.93
N SER A 217 4.24 -46.94 17.18
CA SER A 217 5.36 -46.13 17.66
C SER A 217 4.80 -45.16 18.71
N ASN A 218 5.15 -45.39 19.98
CA ASN A 218 5.13 -44.34 21.00
C ASN A 218 6.10 -43.24 20.53
N GLN A 219 5.58 -42.20 19.86
CA GLN A 219 6.34 -40.98 19.66
C GLN A 219 5.89 -39.98 20.71
N GLU A 220 6.84 -39.70 21.59
CA GLU A 220 6.90 -38.56 22.49
C GLU A 220 6.38 -37.30 21.81
N THR A 221 5.59 -36.52 22.55
CA THR A 221 5.13 -35.20 22.15
C THR A 221 6.32 -34.23 22.10
N SER A 222 7.12 -34.34 21.05
CA SER A 222 8.10 -33.31 20.69
C SER A 222 7.32 -32.08 20.25
N HIS A 223 7.36 -31.02 21.06
CA HIS A 223 6.89 -29.70 20.65
C HIS A 223 7.74 -29.24 19.46
N ARG A 224 7.32 -29.57 18.24
CA ARG A 224 8.06 -29.23 17.03
C ARG A 224 7.95 -27.72 16.79
N TRP A 225 9.07 -27.04 16.93
CA TRP A 225 9.18 -25.63 16.58
C TRP A 225 9.43 -25.53 15.07
N VAL A 226 8.64 -24.70 14.39
CA VAL A 226 8.82 -24.43 12.95
C VAL A 226 9.34 -23.01 12.82
N THR A 227 10.41 -22.84 12.06
CA THR A 227 10.93 -21.52 11.68
C THR A 227 10.13 -20.99 10.50
N TYR A 228 9.85 -19.69 10.51
CA TYR A 228 9.31 -18.97 9.35
C TYR A 228 10.11 -17.69 9.09
N LYS A 229 10.19 -17.31 7.82
CA LYS A 229 10.78 -16.04 7.39
C LYS A 229 9.68 -15.01 7.16
N TYR A 230 9.96 -13.75 7.46
CA TYR A 230 9.03 -12.65 7.28
C TYR A 230 9.74 -11.33 6.97
N LEU A 231 8.99 -10.39 6.43
CA LEU A 231 9.41 -8.99 6.27
C LEU A 231 8.70 -8.10 7.28
N ASP A 232 9.47 -7.28 7.97
CA ASP A 232 8.91 -6.26 8.85
C ASP A 232 8.35 -5.10 8.04
N CYS A 233 7.10 -4.74 8.32
CA CYS A 233 6.47 -3.57 7.75
C CYS A 233 5.41 -2.98 8.67
N CYS A 234 4.74 -1.93 8.19
CA CYS A 234 3.57 -1.38 8.84
C CYS A 234 2.34 -1.58 7.96
N LEU A 235 1.24 -1.95 8.61
CA LEU A 235 -0.07 -2.04 7.99
C LEU A 235 -0.92 -0.83 8.36
N TYR A 236 -1.64 -0.31 7.38
CA TYR A 236 -2.65 0.72 7.51
C TYR A 236 -4.01 0.17 7.09
N ARG A 237 -5.07 0.66 7.74
CA ARG A 237 -6.44 0.54 7.24
C ARG A 237 -7.21 1.83 7.47
N VAL A 238 -8.10 2.18 6.55
CA VAL A 238 -8.85 3.45 6.55
C VAL A 238 -9.69 3.64 7.82
N GLU A 239 -10.11 2.55 8.46
CA GLU A 239 -10.85 2.60 9.73
C GLU A 239 -10.05 3.30 10.83
N LYS A 240 -8.71 3.24 10.82
CA LYS A 240 -7.87 3.98 11.76
C LYS A 240 -8.07 5.49 11.61
N LEU A 241 -8.19 6.00 10.37
CA LEU A 241 -8.47 7.41 10.14
C LEU A 241 -9.89 7.76 10.55
N ILE A 242 -10.88 6.97 10.12
CA ILE A 242 -12.31 7.15 10.45
C ILE A 242 -12.52 7.24 11.97
N THR A 243 -12.09 6.22 12.72
CA THR A 243 -12.28 6.14 14.17
C THR A 243 -11.58 7.28 14.91
N ARG A 244 -10.35 7.63 14.51
CA ARG A 244 -9.58 8.69 15.18
C ARG A 244 -10.06 10.10 14.88
N SER A 245 -10.60 10.31 13.69
CA SER A 245 -11.17 11.61 13.29
C SER A 245 -12.66 11.74 13.56
N SER A 246 -13.30 10.67 14.08
CA SER A 246 -14.75 10.59 14.27
C SER A 246 -15.54 10.92 13.00
N LEU A 247 -14.97 10.56 11.84
CA LEU A 247 -15.61 10.76 10.55
C LEU A 247 -16.45 9.54 10.16
N SER A 248 -17.56 9.76 9.44
CA SER A 248 -18.24 8.68 8.74
C SER A 248 -17.48 8.30 7.47
N LYS A 249 -17.60 7.04 7.04
CA LYS A 249 -16.94 6.53 5.82
C LYS A 249 -17.29 7.34 4.57
N GLU A 250 -18.51 7.86 4.51
CA GLU A 250 -19.04 8.66 3.40
C GLU A 250 -18.35 10.03 3.24
N LYS A 251 -17.74 10.55 4.32
CA LYS A 251 -17.01 11.83 4.28
C LYS A 251 -15.57 11.69 3.77
N ILE A 252 -15.05 10.47 3.62
CA ILE A 252 -13.66 10.22 3.19
C ILE A 252 -13.38 10.75 1.78
N PRO A 253 -14.24 10.53 0.76
CA PRO A 253 -14.06 11.13 -0.56
C PRO A 253 -14.06 12.67 -0.51
N LEU A 254 -14.94 13.27 0.29
CA LEU A 254 -15.02 14.71 0.46
C LEU A 254 -13.74 15.27 1.12
N PHE A 255 -13.24 14.59 2.16
CA PHE A 255 -11.97 14.91 2.80
C PHE A 255 -10.80 14.89 1.79
N ALA A 256 -10.72 13.85 0.96
CA ALA A 256 -9.69 13.74 -0.08
C ALA A 256 -9.79 14.86 -1.13
N ALA A 257 -11.01 15.19 -1.57
CA ALA A 257 -11.27 16.26 -2.53
C ALA A 257 -10.81 17.62 -2.00
N LEU A 258 -11.12 17.94 -0.74
CA LEU A 258 -10.70 19.19 -0.08
C LEU A 258 -9.17 19.30 0.04
N LEU A 259 -8.49 18.21 0.37
CA LEU A 259 -7.02 18.19 0.37
C LEU A 259 -6.43 18.36 -1.04
N GLY A 260 -7.20 18.01 -2.06
CA GLY A 260 -6.81 17.99 -3.44
C GLY A 260 -6.01 16.74 -3.75
N ASN A 261 -6.49 15.98 -4.72
CA ASN A 261 -5.89 14.77 -5.23
C ASN A 261 -5.49 14.99 -6.70
N ASP A 262 -5.28 13.90 -7.43
CA ASP A 262 -4.85 13.94 -8.84
C ASP A 262 -5.97 14.39 -9.80
N PHE A 263 -7.24 14.25 -9.40
CA PHE A 263 -8.43 14.62 -10.17
C PHE A 263 -8.94 16.02 -9.83
N ILE A 264 -8.95 16.37 -8.54
CA ILE A 264 -9.53 17.62 -8.03
C ILE A 264 -8.42 18.55 -7.54
N SER A 265 -8.28 19.67 -8.25
CA SER A 265 -7.42 20.78 -7.85
C SER A 265 -7.94 21.46 -6.58
N ARG A 266 -7.03 21.93 -5.74
CA ARG A 266 -7.37 22.73 -4.54
C ARG A 266 -7.88 24.15 -4.85
N LYS A 267 -7.65 24.65 -6.07
CA LYS A 267 -7.91 26.06 -6.42
C LYS A 267 -9.38 26.48 -6.20
N PRO A 268 -10.40 25.69 -6.58
CA PRO A 268 -11.79 26.07 -6.38
C PRO A 268 -12.17 26.26 -4.90
N PHE A 269 -11.50 25.57 -3.98
CA PHE A 269 -11.80 25.62 -2.55
C PHE A 269 -11.09 26.77 -1.80
N GLN A 270 -10.41 27.69 -2.49
CA GLN A 270 -9.66 28.77 -1.84
C GLN A 270 -10.57 29.67 -0.98
N ASN A 271 -11.73 30.06 -1.50
CA ASN A 271 -12.71 30.88 -0.77
C ASN A 271 -13.28 30.11 0.41
N PHE A 272 -13.58 28.82 0.24
CA PHE A 272 -14.02 27.96 1.33
C PHE A 272 -12.97 27.88 2.46
N PHE A 273 -11.68 27.74 2.14
CA PHE A 273 -10.62 27.74 3.15
C PHE A 273 -10.40 29.09 3.84
N ALA A 274 -10.68 30.19 3.14
CA ALA A 274 -10.51 31.54 3.66
C ALA A 274 -11.69 31.97 4.56
N TYR A 275 -12.92 31.65 4.16
CA TYR A 275 -14.14 32.19 4.75
C TYR A 275 -15.06 31.11 5.35
N GLY A 276 -15.14 29.93 4.71
CA GLY A 276 -16.09 28.87 5.11
C GLY A 276 -15.63 27.96 6.25
N LEU A 277 -14.33 27.71 6.39
CA LEU A 277 -13.81 26.76 7.39
C LEU A 277 -13.65 27.33 8.82
N GLY A 278 -13.97 28.62 9.02
CA GLY A 278 -13.74 29.36 10.28
C GLY A 278 -12.25 29.56 10.61
N LYS A 279 -11.89 30.54 11.45
CA LYS A 279 -10.48 30.73 11.87
C LYS A 279 -10.12 29.72 12.96
N ILE A 280 -9.31 28.72 12.64
CA ILE A 280 -8.74 27.83 13.67
C ILE A 280 -7.40 28.44 14.11
N GLY A 281 -7.34 28.85 15.38
CA GLY A 281 -6.11 29.31 16.03
C GLY A 281 -5.05 28.22 15.95
N GLY A 282 -3.85 28.57 15.48
CA GLY A 282 -2.79 27.58 15.29
C GLY A 282 -1.42 28.22 15.16
N SER A 283 -0.44 27.63 15.84
CA SER A 283 0.95 28.08 15.81
C SER A 283 1.49 28.15 14.38
N ARG A 284 2.08 29.30 14.02
CA ARG A 284 2.75 29.52 12.72
C ARG A 284 3.98 28.64 12.48
N LYS A 285 4.37 27.79 13.44
CA LYS A 285 5.54 26.89 13.33
C LYS A 285 5.28 25.53 12.65
N THR A 286 4.03 25.05 12.55
CA THR A 286 3.73 23.71 12.00
C THR A 286 3.59 23.71 10.46
N ASN A 287 3.91 22.61 9.77
CA ASN A 287 3.79 22.54 8.30
C ASN A 287 2.35 22.85 7.82
N GLN A 288 2.20 23.68 6.77
CA GLN A 288 0.92 24.13 6.23
C GLN A 288 -0.05 22.98 5.88
N HIS A 289 0.48 21.88 5.32
CA HIS A 289 -0.34 20.71 4.99
C HIS A 289 -0.92 20.04 6.24
N GLN A 290 -0.15 19.97 7.33
CA GLN A 290 -0.59 19.36 8.59
C GLN A 290 -1.72 20.15 9.24
N ARG A 291 -1.55 21.47 9.30
CA ARG A 291 -2.60 22.35 9.82
C ARG A 291 -3.88 22.19 9.01
N ARG A 292 -3.77 22.15 7.69
CA ARG A 292 -4.94 22.01 6.82
C ARG A 292 -5.66 20.68 7.05
N ILE A 293 -4.94 19.56 7.10
CA ILE A 293 -5.54 18.25 7.37
C ILE A 293 -6.29 18.28 8.71
N ARG A 294 -5.65 18.73 9.79
CA ARG A 294 -6.30 18.84 11.11
C ARG A 294 -7.55 19.72 11.07
N ARG A 295 -7.48 20.88 10.41
CA ARG A 295 -8.62 21.81 10.27
C ARG A 295 -9.79 21.17 9.53
N ILE A 296 -9.53 20.45 8.44
CA ILE A 296 -10.59 19.78 7.67
C ILE A 296 -11.18 18.63 8.47
N LEU A 297 -10.36 17.80 9.12
CA LEU A 297 -10.84 16.70 9.96
C LEU A 297 -11.73 17.22 11.10
N GLU A 298 -11.27 18.26 11.81
CA GLU A 298 -12.03 18.87 12.91
C GLU A 298 -13.34 19.50 12.42
N TRP A 299 -13.32 20.19 11.28
CA TRP A 299 -14.53 20.76 10.70
C TRP A 299 -15.54 19.68 10.28
N LEU A 300 -15.08 18.66 9.53
CA LEU A 300 -15.94 17.56 9.05
C LEU A 300 -16.53 16.70 10.18
N LYS A 301 -15.88 16.70 11.36
CA LYS A 301 -16.39 16.00 12.55
C LYS A 301 -17.74 16.56 13.01
N HIS A 302 -17.95 17.87 12.90
CA HIS A 302 -19.15 18.56 13.42
C HIS A 302 -20.23 18.81 12.35
N GLU A 303 -20.02 18.38 11.11
CA GLU A 303 -20.94 18.59 9.99
C GLU A 303 -21.63 17.29 9.57
N SER A 304 -22.87 17.32 9.07
CA SER A 304 -23.39 16.20 8.26
C SER A 304 -22.76 16.21 6.86
N LEU A 305 -22.92 15.14 6.08
CA LEU A 305 -22.40 15.13 4.71
C LEU A 305 -23.10 16.21 3.85
N GLU A 306 -24.41 16.33 3.98
CA GLU A 306 -25.27 17.28 3.25
C GLU A 306 -24.90 18.71 3.60
N SER A 307 -24.82 19.04 4.90
CA SER A 307 -24.42 20.37 5.38
C SER A 307 -23.01 20.73 4.92
N ALA A 308 -22.08 19.77 4.97
CA ALA A 308 -20.71 19.99 4.50
C ALA A 308 -20.69 20.31 2.99
N LEU A 309 -21.43 19.55 2.18
CA LEU A 309 -21.52 19.77 0.75
C LEU A 309 -22.15 21.13 0.43
N GLU A 310 -23.26 21.48 1.06
CA GLU A 310 -23.94 22.76 0.87
C GLU A 310 -22.99 23.94 1.18
N LYS A 311 -22.33 23.91 2.34
CA LYS A 311 -21.35 24.94 2.74
C LYS A 311 -20.19 25.06 1.76
N ILE A 312 -19.68 23.93 1.25
CA ILE A 312 -18.59 23.95 0.26
C ILE A 312 -19.09 24.58 -1.05
N MET A 313 -20.24 24.13 -1.55
CA MET A 313 -20.83 24.58 -2.81
C MET A 313 -21.13 26.09 -2.79
N ASN A 314 -21.64 26.62 -1.68
CA ASN A 314 -21.90 28.05 -1.49
C ASN A 314 -20.64 28.93 -1.56
N HIS A 315 -19.45 28.34 -1.38
CA HIS A 315 -18.16 29.04 -1.44
C HIS A 315 -17.36 28.71 -2.70
N LEU A 316 -17.88 27.87 -3.60
CA LEU A 316 -17.22 27.63 -4.89
C LEU A 316 -17.37 28.86 -5.79
N PRO A 317 -16.38 29.14 -6.64
CA PRO A 317 -16.52 30.18 -7.66
C PRO A 317 -17.73 29.83 -8.54
N LYS A 318 -18.62 30.81 -8.76
CA LYS A 318 -19.73 30.66 -9.70
C LYS A 318 -19.15 30.32 -11.07
N ALA A 319 -19.75 29.33 -11.75
CA ALA A 319 -19.38 29.01 -13.11
C ALA A 319 -19.63 30.28 -13.96
N SER A 320 -18.55 30.85 -14.47
CA SER A 320 -18.59 31.97 -15.42
C SER A 320 -18.91 31.47 -16.82
#